data_AF-A0A1V4U8Z1-F1
#
_entry.id   AF-A0A1V4U8Z1-F1
#
_cell.length_a   1.000
_cell.length_b   1.000
_cell.length_c   1.000
_cell.angle_alpha   90.00
_cell.angle_beta   90.00
_cell.angle_gamma   90.00
#
_symmetry.space_group_name_H-M   'P 1'
#
loop_
_entity.id
_entity.type
_entity.pdbx_description
1 polymer ?
#
loop_
_entity_poly.entity_id
_entity_poly.type
_entity_poly.pdbx_seq_one_letter_code
_entity_poly.pdbx_strand_id
1 'polypeptide(L)'
;MGQHYGERMNPKVRMIVEEFFPKIIETHIRTRSSVETARFSLDRYRTMGLQAVRNLPPEVQQENRDALDEAYRLAIERLEEFHSREVSQAGTAVPKKTSQSH
;
A
#
# COMPACT_ATOMS: atom_id res chain seq x y z
N MET A 1 21.10 -7.10 13.42
CA MET A 1 20.08 -7.95 14.07
C MET A 1 19.02 -8.28 13.03
N GLY A 2 19.06 -9.48 12.44
CA GLY A 2 18.08 -9.89 11.44
C GLY A 2 16.86 -10.43 12.15
N GLN A 3 15.72 -9.76 12.00
CA GLN A 3 14.48 -10.18 12.64
C GLN A 3 13.97 -11.46 11.96
N HIS A 4 14.01 -12.58 12.69
CA HIS A 4 13.46 -13.88 12.30
C HIS A 4 11.91 -13.83 12.39
N TYR A 5 11.25 -13.00 11.59
CA TYR A 5 9.78 -13.03 11.47
C TYR A 5 9.27 -14.27 10.70
N GLY A 6 10.17 -15.01 10.03
CA GLY A 6 9.81 -16.03 9.03
C GLY A 6 9.22 -17.34 9.55
N GLU A 7 9.45 -17.73 10.82
CA GLU A 7 9.00 -19.04 11.33
C GLU A 7 7.62 -18.99 12.02
N ARG A 8 7.19 -17.81 12.47
CA ARG A 8 5.90 -17.61 13.18
C ARG A 8 4.85 -16.88 12.34
N MET A 9 5.23 -16.30 11.22
CA MET A 9 4.30 -15.59 10.36
C MET A 9 3.40 -16.57 9.60
N ASN A 10 2.11 -16.35 9.69
CA ASN A 10 1.11 -17.05 8.92
C ASN A 10 1.43 -16.88 7.43
N PRO A 11 1.44 -17.96 6.63
CA PRO A 11 1.86 -17.90 5.23
C PRO A 11 1.00 -16.96 4.39
N LYS A 12 -0.28 -16.80 4.74
CA LYS A 12 -1.18 -15.86 4.07
C LYS A 12 -0.84 -14.42 4.41
N VAL A 13 -0.52 -14.12 5.67
CA VAL A 13 -0.08 -12.78 6.10
C VAL A 13 1.24 -12.44 5.42
N ARG A 14 2.20 -13.36 5.39
CA ARG A 14 3.47 -13.19 4.67
C ARG A 14 3.23 -12.83 3.19
N MET A 15 2.43 -13.63 2.49
CA MET A 15 2.09 -13.37 1.08
C MET A 15 1.40 -12.00 0.88
N ILE A 16 0.54 -11.58 1.81
CA ILE A 16 -0.10 -10.27 1.75
C ILE A 16 0.93 -9.14 1.89
N VAL A 17 1.80 -9.22 2.89
CA VAL A 17 2.79 -8.20 3.22
C VAL A 17 3.89 -8.12 2.16
N GLU A 18 4.44 -9.27 1.75
CA GLU A 18 5.62 -9.33 0.89
C GLU A 18 5.27 -9.24 -0.60
N GLU A 19 4.07 -9.66 -1.02
CA GLU A 19 3.71 -9.72 -2.44
C GLU A 19 2.52 -8.84 -2.80
N PHE A 20 1.37 -9.00 -2.13
CA PHE A 20 0.14 -8.33 -2.59
C PHE A 20 0.14 -6.83 -2.35
N PHE A 21 0.54 -6.35 -1.17
CA PHE A 21 0.60 -4.92 -0.90
C PHE A 21 1.56 -4.20 -1.86
N PRO A 22 2.83 -4.64 -2.03
CA PRO A 22 3.72 -4.05 -3.03
C PRO A 22 3.13 -4.05 -4.44
N LYS A 23 2.58 -5.18 -4.89
CA LYS A 23 2.02 -5.32 -6.24
C LYS A 23 0.84 -4.39 -6.50
N ILE A 24 0.00 -4.12 -5.49
CA ILE A 24 -1.11 -3.16 -5.60
C ILE A 24 -0.57 -1.75 -5.82
N ILE A 25 0.44 -1.36 -5.04
CA ILE A 25 1.10 -0.05 -5.16
C ILE A 25 1.79 0.09 -6.51
N GLU A 26 2.57 -0.90 -6.93
CA GLU A 26 3.25 -0.91 -8.23
C GLU A 26 2.25 -0.82 -9.39
N THR A 27 1.14 -1.55 -9.30
CA THR A 27 0.07 -1.49 -10.31
C THR A 27 -0.53 -0.09 -10.36
N HIS A 28 -0.85 0.50 -9.20
CA HIS A 28 -1.40 1.86 -9.13
C HIS A 28 -0.45 2.88 -9.76
N ILE A 29 0.84 2.84 -9.42
CA ILE A 29 1.87 3.72 -9.99
C ILE A 29 1.96 3.54 -11.51
N ARG A 30 1.97 2.30 -11.99
CA ARG A 30 2.13 1.98 -13.41
C ARG A 30 0.92 2.37 -14.24
N THR A 31 -0.29 2.10 -13.75
CA THR A 31 -1.52 2.28 -14.54
C THR A 31 -2.29 3.54 -14.19
N ARG A 32 -1.85 4.31 -13.19
CA ARG A 32 -2.55 5.49 -12.66
C ARG A 32 -4.03 5.20 -12.34
N SER A 33 -4.31 4.02 -11.79
CA SER A 33 -5.66 3.67 -11.35
C SER A 33 -6.12 4.61 -10.22
N SER A 34 -7.42 4.67 -9.92
CA SER A 34 -7.87 5.55 -8.84
C SER A 34 -7.32 5.14 -7.48
N VAL A 35 -6.97 6.14 -6.65
CA VAL A 35 -6.51 5.92 -5.26
C VAL A 35 -7.52 5.10 -4.48
N GLU A 36 -8.81 5.37 -4.66
CA GLU A 36 -9.90 4.63 -4.02
C GLU A 36 -9.86 3.13 -4.35
N THR A 37 -9.57 2.77 -5.60
CA THR A 37 -9.46 1.36 -6.02
C THR A 37 -8.26 0.67 -5.37
N ALA A 38 -7.12 1.35 -5.32
CA ALA A 38 -5.92 0.82 -4.67
C ALA A 38 -6.16 0.65 -3.16
N ARG A 39 -6.75 1.66 -2.50
CA ARG A 39 -7.10 1.62 -1.07
C ARG A 39 -8.08 0.52 -0.74
N PHE A 40 -9.14 0.35 -1.53
CA PHE A 40 -10.10 -0.74 -1.37
C PHE A 40 -9.43 -2.11 -1.49
N SER A 41 -8.51 -2.26 -2.44
CA SER A 41 -7.76 -3.51 -2.61
C SER A 41 -6.89 -3.80 -1.39
N LEU A 42 -6.14 -2.81 -0.89
CA LEU A 42 -5.31 -2.95 0.32
C LEU A 42 -6.16 -3.35 1.54
N ASP A 43 -7.30 -2.68 1.76
CA ASP A 43 -8.19 -2.97 2.90
C ASP A 43 -8.76 -4.40 2.84
N ARG A 44 -9.14 -4.86 1.64
CA ARG A 44 -9.61 -6.23 1.43
C ARG A 44 -8.54 -7.26 1.81
N TYR A 45 -7.29 -7.06 1.38
CA TYR A 45 -6.20 -7.97 1.74
C TYR A 45 -5.85 -7.89 3.23
N ARG A 46 -5.89 -6.71 3.84
CA ARG A 46 -5.75 -6.56 5.31
C ARG A 46 -6.81 -7.36 6.05
N THR A 47 -8.08 -7.20 5.68
CA THR A 47 -9.19 -7.97 6.29
C THR A 47 -8.99 -9.47 6.15
N MET A 48 -8.55 -9.94 4.98
CA MET A 48 -8.24 -11.37 4.78
C MET A 48 -7.06 -11.86 5.63
N GLY A 49 -6.04 -11.03 5.86
CA GLY A 49 -4.93 -11.33 6.75
C GLY A 49 -5.37 -11.42 8.21
N LEU A 50 -6.19 -10.48 8.67
CA LEU A 50 -6.78 -10.49 10.02
C LEU A 50 -7.65 -11.73 10.27
N GLN A 51 -8.41 -12.15 9.27
CA GLN A 51 -9.19 -13.39 9.34
C GLN A 51 -8.28 -14.64 9.42
N ALA A 52 -7.16 -14.65 8.70
CA ALA A 52 -6.24 -15.78 8.66
C ALA A 52 -5.56 -16.06 10.01
N VAL A 53 -5.42 -15.04 10.86
CA VAL A 53 -4.75 -15.13 12.16
C VAL A 53 -5.71 -15.31 13.33
N ARG A 54 -7.04 -15.28 13.09
CA ARG A 54 -8.06 -15.25 14.15
C ARG A 54 -7.97 -16.43 15.13
N ASN A 55 -7.57 -17.60 14.64
CA ASN A 55 -7.54 -18.83 15.43
C ASN A 55 -6.11 -19.23 15.86
N LEU A 56 -5.12 -18.36 15.69
CA LEU A 56 -3.74 -18.61 16.12
C LEU A 56 -3.58 -18.33 17.62
N PRO A 57 -2.53 -18.89 18.27
CA PRO A 57 -2.17 -18.55 19.64
C PRO A 57 -2.02 -17.02 19.80
N PRO A 58 -2.38 -16.43 20.96
CA PRO A 58 -2.41 -14.98 21.14
C PRO A 58 -1.09 -14.27 20.79
N GLU A 59 0.05 -14.84 21.17
CA GLU A 59 1.38 -14.31 20.86
C GLU A 59 1.62 -14.23 19.35
N VAL A 60 1.42 -15.35 18.66
CA VAL A 60 1.58 -15.44 17.20
C VAL A 60 0.57 -14.57 16.46
N GLN A 61 -0.66 -14.50 16.97
CA GLN A 61 -1.70 -13.64 16.41
C GLN A 61 -1.28 -12.16 16.48
N GLN A 62 -0.73 -11.73 17.61
CA GLN A 62 -0.29 -10.34 17.79
C GLN A 62 0.88 -10.02 16.85
N GLU A 63 1.92 -10.86 16.81
CA GLU A 63 3.06 -10.69 15.90
C GLU A 63 2.61 -10.54 14.43
N ASN A 64 1.66 -11.36 13.99
CA ASN A 64 1.13 -11.30 12.63
C ASN A 64 0.24 -10.06 12.37
N ARG A 65 -0.52 -9.62 13.38
CA ARG A 65 -1.35 -8.41 13.27
C ARG A 65 -0.46 -7.18 13.16
N ASP A 66 0.56 -7.07 14.00
CA ASP A 66 1.48 -5.94 13.99
C ASP A 66 2.21 -5.85 12.64
N ALA A 67 2.71 -6.97 12.11
CA ALA A 67 3.33 -7.02 10.79
C ALA A 67 2.37 -6.61 9.66
N LEU A 68 1.12 -7.08 9.72
CA LEU A 68 0.10 -6.74 8.73
C LEU A 68 -0.31 -5.26 8.78
N ASP A 69 -0.47 -4.72 9.98
CA ASP A 69 -0.87 -3.33 10.20
C ASP A 69 0.26 -2.36 9.85
N GLU A 70 1.50 -2.68 10.18
CA GLU A 70 2.66 -1.90 9.76
C GLU A 70 2.79 -1.87 8.23
N ALA A 71 2.73 -3.03 7.58
CA ALA A 71 2.79 -3.12 6.13
C ALA A 71 1.63 -2.39 5.44
N TYR A 72 0.43 -2.47 6.00
CA TYR A 72 -0.73 -1.75 5.50
C TYR A 72 -0.53 -0.23 5.62
N ARG A 73 -0.06 0.25 6.77
CA ARG A 73 0.25 1.67 6.99
C ARG A 73 1.24 2.18 5.96
N LEU A 74 2.36 1.47 5.77
CA LEU A 74 3.39 1.82 4.79
C LEU A 74 2.84 1.83 3.35
N ALA A 75 1.98 0.88 2.99
CA ALA A 75 1.34 0.85 1.69
C ALA A 75 0.42 2.06 1.46
N ILE A 76 -0.37 2.44 2.47
CA ILE A 76 -1.24 3.63 2.41
C ILE A 76 -0.41 4.91 2.29
N GLU A 77 0.62 5.07 3.12
CA GLU A 77 1.53 6.22 3.05
C GLU A 77 2.12 6.36 1.64
N ARG A 78 2.60 5.25 1.07
CA ARG A 78 3.18 5.26 -0.28
C ARG A 78 2.17 5.61 -1.36
N LEU A 79 0.92 5.13 -1.23
CA LEU A 79 -0.18 5.44 -2.13
C LEU A 79 -0.51 6.94 -2.11
N GLU A 80 -0.64 7.51 -0.92
CA GLU A 80 -0.96 8.93 -0.72
C GLU A 80 0.18 9.84 -1.17
N GLU A 81 1.43 9.47 -0.89
CA GLU A 81 2.61 10.19 -1.37
C GLU A 81 2.66 10.28 -2.90
N PHE A 82 2.40 9.17 -3.59
CA PHE A 82 2.40 9.15 -5.06
C PHE A 82 1.30 10.07 -5.61
N HIS A 83 0.09 9.98 -5.06
CA HIS A 83 -1.03 10.81 -5.49
C HIS A 83 -0.77 12.31 -5.24
N SER A 84 -0.23 12.68 -4.07
CA SER A 84 0.10 14.07 -3.74
C SER A 84 1.12 14.67 -4.72
N ARG A 85 2.13 13.87 -5.12
CA ARG A 85 3.14 14.27 -6.12
C ARG A 85 2.54 14.44 -7.52
N GLU A 86 1.67 13.52 -7.95
CA GLU A 86 0.98 13.62 -9.24
C GLU A 86 0.06 14.86 -9.32
N VAL A 87 -0.72 15.15 -8.27
CA VAL A 87 -1.57 16.35 -8.21
C VAL A 87 -0.73 17.63 -8.29
N SER A 88 0.41 17.67 -7.60
CA SER A 88 1.32 18.81 -7.62
C SER A 88 1.96 19.03 -9.00
N GLN A 89 2.24 17.95 -9.75
CA GLN A 89 2.79 18.02 -11.10
C GLN A 89 1.73 18.34 -12.17
N ALA A 90 0.49 17.89 -12.00
CA ALA A 90 -0.63 18.23 -12.89
C ALA A 90 -1.05 19.71 -12.78
N GLY A 91 -0.82 20.35 -11.62
CA GLY A 91 -1.15 21.76 -11.38
C GLY A 91 -0.22 22.78 -12.05
N THR A 92 0.90 22.37 -12.65
CA THR A 92 1.90 23.30 -13.25
C THR A 92 1.82 23.44 -14.76
N ALA A 93 0.84 22.82 -15.43
CA ALA A 93 0.55 23.07 -16.85
C ALA A 93 -0.18 24.40 -17.04
N VAL A 94 0.47 25.52 -16.71
CA VAL A 94 0.03 26.85 -17.12
C VAL A 94 0.30 26.95 -18.63
N PRO A 95 -0.73 27.14 -19.49
CA PRO A 95 -0.49 27.32 -20.91
C PRO A 95 0.31 28.61 -21.09
N LYS A 96 1.55 28.48 -21.61
CA LYS A 96 2.27 29.60 -22.22
C LYS A 96 1.41 30.10 -23.39
N LYS A 97 0.55 31.11 -23.14
CA LYS A 97 0.02 31.94 -24.23
C LYS A 97 1.16 32.82 -24.72
N THR A 98 1.79 32.36 -25.78
CA THR A 98 2.53 33.15 -26.75
C THR A 98 1.57 34.16 -27.37
N SER A 99 1.85 35.46 -27.24
CA SER A 99 1.42 36.55 -28.15
C SER A 99 2.25 37.77 -27.73
N GLN A 100 3.46 37.99 -28.24
CA GLN A 100 3.80 38.57 -29.56
C GLN A 100 2.91 39.75 -29.98
N SER A 101 3.51 40.95 -29.89
CA SER A 101 3.39 42.15 -30.72
C SER A 101 2.02 42.69 -31.13
N HIS A 102 1.69 43.91 -30.68
CA HIS A 102 1.78 45.13 -31.50
C HIS A 102 1.66 46.39 -30.63
#